data_AF-A0A948Z6C9-F1
#
_entry.id   AF-A0A948Z6C9-F1
#
_cell.length_a   1.000
_cell.length_b   1.000
_cell.length_c   1.000
_cell.angle_alpha   90.00
_cell.angle_beta   90.00
_cell.angle_gamma   90.00
#
_symmetry.space_group_name_H-M   'P 1'
#
loop_
_entity.id
_entity.type
_entity.pdbx_description
1 polymer ?
#
loop_
_entity_poly.entity_id
_entity_poly.type
_entity_poly.pdbx_seq_one_letter_code
_entity_poly.pdbx_strand_id
1 'polypeptide(L)'
;MTKPSKKIVTNDKSIDNAEQELDIKYPPIIRDRLKERNGFDWGHFRFFCVLDQEDKFHTFDDVVRENKSWKQYLPENQIAIASEDILCLTLSTKKDNSIYLYNHQTGELEVFAETDKELQQKLDAQEES
;
A
#
# COMPACT_ATOMS: atom_id res chain seq x y z
N MET A 1 11.46 24.44 20.48
CA MET A 1 11.18 22.98 20.52
C MET A 1 9.93 22.73 19.70
N THR A 2 10.08 22.24 18.47
CA THR A 2 8.97 21.67 17.69
C THR A 2 8.54 20.39 18.42
N LYS A 3 7.27 20.29 18.80
CA LYS A 3 6.71 19.02 19.29
C LYS A 3 6.90 17.97 18.19
N PRO A 4 7.32 16.73 18.51
CA PRO A 4 7.28 15.67 17.52
C PRO A 4 5.86 15.58 16.97
N SER A 5 5.71 15.57 15.64
CA SER A 5 4.40 15.36 15.01
C SER A 5 3.84 14.04 15.52
N LYS A 6 2.56 14.05 15.91
CA LYS A 6 1.88 12.84 16.38
C LYS A 6 1.91 11.81 15.24
N LYS A 7 2.36 10.58 15.53
CA LYS A 7 2.31 9.47 14.59
C LYS A 7 0.84 9.30 14.15
N ILE A 8 0.59 9.43 12.85
CA ILE A 8 -0.73 9.15 12.28
C ILE A 8 -0.85 7.63 12.21
N VAL A 9 -1.86 7.08 12.86
CA VAL A 9 -2.12 5.64 12.96
C VAL A 9 -3.47 5.33 12.36
N THR A 10 -3.76 4.04 12.17
CA THR A 10 -5.08 3.56 11.77
C THR A 10 -5.44 2.31 12.59
N ASN A 11 -6.64 1.78 12.37
CA ASN A 11 -7.18 0.62 13.07
C ASN A 11 -7.70 -0.44 12.08
N ASP A 12 -7.97 -1.65 12.57
CA ASP A 12 -8.43 -2.75 11.73
C ASP A 12 -9.72 -2.43 10.96
N LYS A 13 -10.68 -1.75 11.60
CA LYS A 13 -11.94 -1.36 10.94
C LYS A 13 -11.71 -0.45 9.75
N SER A 14 -10.78 0.50 9.87
CA SER A 14 -10.44 1.43 8.80
C SER A 14 -9.70 0.73 7.65
N ILE A 15 -8.83 -0.24 7.96
CA ILE A 15 -8.20 -1.09 6.94
C ILE A 15 -9.26 -1.97 6.26
N ASP A 16 -10.17 -2.58 7.01
CA ASP A 16 -11.23 -3.45 6.47
C ASP A 16 -12.17 -2.66 5.53
N ASN A 17 -12.47 -1.40 5.85
CA ASN A 17 -13.24 -0.53 4.95
C ASN A 17 -12.51 -0.29 3.63
N ALA A 18 -11.20 -0.01 3.66
CA ALA A 18 -10.40 0.18 2.45
C ALA A 18 -10.30 -1.11 1.62
N GLU A 19 -10.10 -2.25 2.27
CA GLU A 19 -10.11 -3.58 1.62
C GLU A 19 -11.46 -3.85 0.93
N GLN A 20 -12.58 -3.52 1.60
CA GLN A 20 -13.91 -3.69 1.03
C GLN A 20 -14.18 -2.73 -0.12
N GLU A 21 -13.79 -1.46 -0.02
CA GLU A 21 -13.99 -0.46 -1.08
C GLU A 21 -13.20 -0.79 -2.34
N LEU A 22 -11.98 -1.31 -2.19
CA LEU A 22 -11.07 -1.64 -3.28
C LEU A 22 -11.13 -3.09 -3.74
N ASP A 23 -11.92 -3.93 -3.06
CA ASP A 23 -12.06 -5.37 -3.29
C ASP A 23 -10.73 -6.14 -3.25
N ILE A 24 -9.86 -5.83 -2.30
CA ILE A 24 -8.55 -6.48 -2.08
C ILE A 24 -8.42 -7.07 -0.68
N LYS A 25 -7.30 -7.73 -0.41
CA LYS A 25 -6.90 -8.14 0.94
C LYS A 25 -5.44 -7.80 1.17
N TYR A 26 -5.16 -6.96 2.16
CA TYR A 26 -3.79 -6.67 2.54
C TYR A 26 -3.13 -7.89 3.21
N PRO A 27 -1.88 -8.20 2.85
CA PRO A 27 -1.05 -9.12 3.61
C PRO A 27 -0.91 -8.70 5.08
N PRO A 28 -0.85 -9.64 6.05
CA PRO A 28 -0.81 -9.33 7.47
C PRO A 28 0.30 -8.34 7.86
N ILE A 29 1.51 -8.52 7.33
CA ILE A 29 2.64 -7.63 7.58
C ILE A 29 2.38 -6.17 7.16
N ILE A 30 1.64 -5.94 6.08
CA ILE A 30 1.26 -4.59 5.64
C ILE A 30 0.19 -4.00 6.56
N ARG A 31 -0.80 -4.81 6.98
CA ARG A 31 -1.81 -4.37 7.95
C ARG A 31 -1.17 -3.91 9.26
N ASP A 32 -0.20 -4.67 9.77
CA ASP A 32 0.49 -4.32 11.00
C ASP A 32 1.29 -3.02 10.87
N ARG A 33 2.01 -2.84 9.75
CA ARG A 33 2.72 -1.58 9.46
C ARG A 33 1.78 -0.38 9.30
N LEU A 34 0.62 -0.54 8.67
CA LEU A 34 -0.39 0.53 8.57
C LEU A 34 -0.88 0.97 9.96
N LYS A 35 -1.17 0.02 10.85
CA LYS A 35 -1.59 0.31 12.23
C LYS A 35 -0.48 1.02 13.01
N GLU A 36 0.77 0.66 12.77
CA GLU A 36 1.90 1.36 13.36
C GLU A 36 2.02 2.77 12.82
N ARG A 37 1.98 2.96 11.50
CA ARG A 37 2.10 4.25 10.81
C ARG A 37 1.22 4.24 9.56
N ASN A 38 0.14 4.99 9.57
CA ASN A 38 -0.80 5.03 8.44
C ASN A 38 -0.20 5.87 7.31
N GLY A 39 0.22 5.20 6.24
CA GLY A 39 1.15 5.74 5.25
C GLY A 39 2.58 5.70 5.75
N PHE A 40 3.40 4.85 5.13
CA PHE A 40 4.77 4.61 5.55
C PHE A 40 5.67 4.34 4.34
N ASP A 41 6.96 4.59 4.51
CA ASP A 41 7.98 4.22 3.55
C ASP A 41 8.56 2.87 3.97
N TRP A 42 8.82 1.99 3.00
CA TRP A 42 9.50 0.71 3.22
C TRP A 42 10.23 0.29 1.95
N GLY A 43 11.54 0.12 2.06
CA GLY A 43 12.40 0.12 0.88
C GLY A 43 12.32 1.46 0.18
N HIS A 44 12.17 1.47 -1.14
CA HIS A 44 11.97 2.71 -1.91
C HIS A 44 10.48 3.09 -2.08
N PHE A 45 9.56 2.23 -1.65
CA PHE A 45 8.13 2.44 -1.85
C PHE A 45 7.49 3.24 -0.72
N ARG A 46 6.65 4.21 -1.11
CA ARG A 46 5.71 4.86 -0.21
C ARG A 46 4.36 4.16 -0.25
N PHE A 47 3.98 3.51 0.84
CA PHE A 47 2.67 2.88 1.02
C PHE A 47 1.60 3.94 1.29
N PHE A 48 0.46 3.78 0.63
CA PHE A 48 -0.64 4.73 0.72
C PHE A 48 -1.38 4.65 2.06
N CYS A 49 -1.83 5.80 2.56
CA CYS A 49 -2.67 5.87 3.74
C CYS A 49 -4.07 5.29 3.44
N VAL A 50 -4.69 4.69 4.45
CA VAL A 50 -6.13 4.40 4.46
C VAL A 50 -6.89 5.47 5.23
N LEU A 51 -8.13 5.75 4.86
CA LEU A 51 -8.97 6.68 5.62
C LEU A 51 -9.41 6.08 6.96
N ASP A 52 -9.03 6.73 8.05
CA ASP A 52 -9.58 6.44 9.36
C ASP A 52 -10.80 7.33 9.62
N GLN A 53 -11.98 6.73 9.69
CA GLN A 53 -13.23 7.46 9.95
C GLN A 53 -13.24 8.10 11.35
N GLU A 54 -12.41 7.62 12.27
CA GLU A 54 -12.29 8.16 13.62
C GLU A 54 -11.25 9.31 13.70
N ASP A 55 -10.39 9.44 12.69
CA ASP A 55 -9.37 10.49 12.59
C ASP A 55 -9.27 11.14 11.19
N LYS A 56 -10.43 11.55 10.66
CA LYS A 56 -10.56 12.15 9.31
C LYS A 56 -9.77 13.43 9.10
N PHE A 57 -9.37 14.10 10.19
CA PHE A 57 -8.62 15.36 10.12
C PHE A 57 -7.11 15.13 9.91
N HIS A 58 -6.62 13.92 10.20
CA HIS A 58 -5.21 13.58 10.09
C HIS A 58 -4.95 12.37 9.18
N THR A 59 -5.98 11.61 8.81
CA THR A 59 -5.88 10.53 7.83
C THR A 59 -6.52 10.94 6.51
N PHE A 60 -5.85 10.61 5.41
CA PHE A 60 -6.32 10.86 4.07
C PHE A 60 -6.51 9.52 3.36
N ASP A 61 -7.52 9.43 2.51
CA ASP A 61 -7.77 8.23 1.72
C ASP A 61 -6.87 8.17 0.48
N ASP A 62 -5.55 8.13 0.69
CA ASP A 62 -4.60 8.13 -0.41
C ASP A 62 -4.81 6.90 -1.27
N VAL A 63 -4.99 5.71 -0.69
CA VAL A 63 -5.15 4.47 -1.46
C VAL A 63 -6.35 4.54 -2.41
N VAL A 64 -7.52 5.01 -1.94
CA VAL A 64 -8.70 5.14 -2.81
C VAL A 64 -8.53 6.27 -3.83
N ARG A 65 -7.94 7.40 -3.42
CA ARG A 65 -7.73 8.55 -4.32
C ARG A 65 -6.76 8.21 -5.45
N GLU A 66 -5.62 7.62 -5.12
CA GLU A 66 -4.60 7.25 -6.11
C GLU A 66 -5.16 6.22 -7.10
N ASN A 67 -5.88 5.20 -6.63
CA ASN A 67 -6.48 4.20 -7.52
C ASN A 67 -7.59 4.77 -8.42
N LYS A 68 -8.32 5.81 -8.01
CA LYS A 68 -9.24 6.53 -8.91
C LYS A 68 -8.50 7.24 -10.04
N SER A 69 -7.34 7.83 -9.75
CA SER A 69 -6.48 8.49 -10.75
C SER A 69 -5.78 7.48 -11.66
N TRP A 70 -5.37 6.33 -11.11
CA TRP A 70 -4.57 5.33 -11.80
C TRP A 70 -5.38 4.25 -12.52
N LYS A 71 -6.70 4.23 -12.34
CA LYS A 71 -7.59 3.21 -12.90
C LYS A 71 -7.39 2.95 -14.41
N GLN A 72 -7.02 3.98 -15.18
CA GLN A 72 -6.77 3.85 -16.62
C GLN A 72 -5.38 3.33 -16.98
N TYR A 73 -4.45 3.33 -16.03
CA TYR A 73 -3.05 2.94 -16.21
C TYR A 73 -2.71 1.60 -15.57
N LEU A 74 -3.53 1.11 -14.63
CA LEU A 74 -3.33 -0.18 -13.98
C LEU A 74 -3.93 -1.33 -14.82
N PRO A 75 -3.32 -2.52 -14.79
CA PRO A 75 -3.94 -3.71 -15.36
C PRO A 75 -5.31 -3.99 -14.72
N GLU A 76 -6.19 -4.66 -15.46
CA GLU A 76 -7.48 -5.06 -14.93
C GLU A 76 -7.28 -5.91 -13.66
N ASN A 77 -8.11 -5.66 -12.65
CA ASN A 77 -8.07 -6.36 -11.35
C ASN A 77 -6.83 -6.04 -10.49
N GLN A 78 -6.05 -5.00 -10.79
CA GLN A 78 -4.94 -4.57 -9.95
C GLN A 78 -5.26 -3.26 -9.21
N ILE A 79 -4.93 -3.23 -7.93
CA ILE A 79 -5.06 -2.07 -7.05
C ILE A 79 -3.67 -1.70 -6.53
N ALA A 80 -3.23 -0.48 -6.78
CA ALA A 80 -1.97 0.00 -6.25
C ALA A 80 -2.06 0.28 -4.74
N ILE A 81 -1.05 -0.16 -4.00
CA ILE A 81 -0.97 0.00 -2.55
C ILE A 81 0.27 0.78 -2.11
N ALA A 82 1.27 0.90 -2.97
CA ALA A 82 2.46 1.70 -2.77
C ALA A 82 3.05 2.13 -4.11
N SER A 83 3.86 3.18 -4.08
CA SER A 83 4.46 3.74 -5.30
C SER A 83 5.88 4.24 -5.08
N GLU A 84 6.68 4.17 -6.14
CA GLU A 84 8.00 4.78 -6.28
C GLU A 84 8.18 5.19 -7.76
N ASP A 85 8.13 6.50 -8.05
CA ASP A 85 8.32 7.04 -9.40
C ASP A 85 7.51 6.29 -10.51
N ILE A 86 8.19 5.45 -11.31
CA ILE A 86 7.58 4.66 -12.39
C ILE A 86 7.01 3.30 -11.95
N LEU A 87 7.20 2.92 -10.69
CA LEU A 87 6.88 1.62 -10.12
C LEU A 87 5.74 1.69 -9.10
N CYS A 88 4.93 0.65 -9.06
CA CYS A 88 3.84 0.47 -8.10
C CYS A 88 3.87 -0.94 -7.53
N LEU A 89 3.69 -1.08 -6.22
CA LEU A 89 3.28 -2.35 -5.66
C LEU A 89 1.75 -2.46 -5.73
N THR A 90 1.25 -3.59 -6.23
CA THR A 90 -0.18 -3.82 -6.43
C THR A 90 -0.65 -5.12 -5.80
N LEU A 91 -1.95 -5.17 -5.50
CA LEU A 91 -2.69 -6.36 -5.09
C LEU A 91 -3.78 -6.67 -6.10
N SER A 92 -4.04 -7.95 -6.27
CA SER A 92 -5.08 -8.49 -7.14
C SER A 92 -6.44 -8.46 -6.45
N THR A 93 -7.50 -8.01 -7.13
CA THR A 93 -8.88 -8.11 -6.63
C THR A 93 -9.37 -9.57 -6.55
N LYS A 94 -8.63 -10.50 -7.18
CA LYS A 94 -8.84 -11.95 -7.01
C LYS A 94 -8.36 -12.46 -5.65
N LYS A 95 -7.64 -11.64 -4.88
CA LYS A 95 -7.15 -11.96 -3.52
C LYS A 95 -6.31 -13.24 -3.50
N ASP A 96 -5.38 -13.33 -4.44
CA ASP A 96 -4.45 -14.46 -4.61
C ASP A 96 -3.28 -14.47 -3.61
N ASN A 97 -3.24 -13.50 -2.69
CA ASN A 97 -2.21 -13.28 -1.66
C ASN A 97 -0.83 -12.88 -2.20
N SER A 98 -0.69 -12.66 -3.51
CA SER A 98 0.55 -12.18 -4.11
C SER A 98 0.58 -10.66 -4.14
N ILE A 99 1.78 -10.11 -3.96
CA ILE A 99 2.10 -8.71 -4.26
C ILE A 99 2.79 -8.69 -5.61
N TYR A 100 2.38 -7.76 -6.46
CA TYR A 100 2.95 -7.57 -7.78
C TYR A 100 3.73 -6.25 -7.85
N LEU A 101 4.77 -6.22 -8.67
CA LEU A 101 5.45 -5.00 -9.09
C LEU A 101 4.93 -4.64 -10.48
N TYR A 102 4.40 -3.45 -10.61
CA TYR A 102 3.91 -2.90 -11.87
C TYR A 102 4.77 -1.71 -12.29
N ASN A 103 5.28 -1.75 -13.52
CA ASN A 103 5.95 -0.62 -14.15
C ASN A 103 4.97 0.09 -15.09
N HIS A 104 4.53 1.30 -14.73
CA HIS A 104 3.53 2.03 -15.53
C HIS A 104 4.09 2.66 -16.81
N GLN A 105 5.42 2.71 -16.95
CA GLN A 105 6.07 3.15 -18.19
C GLN A 105 6.13 2.03 -19.23
N THR A 106 6.40 0.78 -18.82
CA THR A 106 6.51 -0.37 -19.74
C THR A 106 5.22 -1.19 -19.82
N GLY A 107 4.34 -1.10 -18.83
CA GLY A 107 3.16 -1.94 -18.68
C GLY A 107 3.47 -3.35 -18.17
N GLU A 108 4.70 -3.61 -17.71
CA GLU A 108 5.12 -4.90 -17.19
C GLU A 108 4.58 -5.12 -15.78
N LEU A 109 4.04 -6.32 -15.54
CA LEU A 109 3.53 -6.77 -14.25
C LEU A 109 4.21 -8.09 -13.90
N GLU A 110 4.89 -8.14 -12.77
CA GLU A 110 5.57 -9.34 -12.28
C GLU A 110 5.25 -9.61 -10.81
N VAL A 111 5.38 -10.87 -10.38
CA VAL A 111 5.19 -11.24 -8.97
C VAL A 111 6.38 -10.69 -8.17
N PHE A 112 6.08 -9.78 -7.25
CA PHE A 112 7.07 -9.21 -6.34
C PHE A 112 7.26 -10.10 -5.13
N ALA A 113 6.20 -10.61 -4.51
CA ALA A 113 6.30 -11.51 -3.37
C ALA A 113 5.05 -12.39 -3.25
N GLU A 114 5.22 -13.64 -2.86
CA GLU A 114 4.11 -14.57 -2.58
C GLU A 114 3.91 -14.81 -1.08
N THR A 115 4.85 -14.33 -0.25
CA THR A 115 4.78 -14.46 1.22
C THR A 115 5.25 -13.19 1.92
N ASP A 116 4.78 -12.99 3.16
CA ASP A 116 5.23 -11.89 4.03
C ASP A 116 6.76 -11.90 4.23
N LYS A 117 7.37 -13.08 4.28
CA LYS A 117 8.82 -13.24 4.44
C LYS A 117 9.57 -12.74 3.20
N GLU A 118 9.13 -13.11 2.01
CA GLU A 118 9.73 -12.64 0.76
C GLU A 118 9.57 -11.14 0.58
N LEU A 119 8.38 -10.60 0.88
CA LEU A 119 8.12 -9.17 0.86
C LEU A 119 9.11 -8.44 1.76
N GLN A 120 9.25 -8.91 3.00
CA GLN A 120 10.16 -8.32 3.97
C GLN A 120 11.60 -8.35 3.49
N GLN A 121 12.09 -9.51 3.04
CA GLN A 121 13.46 -9.65 2.56
C GLN A 121 13.77 -8.71 1.38
N LYS A 122 12.83 -8.56 0.44
CA LYS A 122 13.02 -7.69 -0.73
C LYS A 122 13.03 -6.21 -0.38
N LEU A 123 12.12 -5.77 0.49
CA LEU A 123 12.04 -4.36 0.88
C LEU A 123 13.14 -3.96 1.85
N ASP A 124 13.48 -4.80 2.82
CA ASP A 124 14.56 -4.52 3.77
C ASP A 124 15.93 -4.44 3.04
N ALA A 125 16.16 -5.26 2.00
CA ALA A 125 17.40 -5.21 1.20
C ALA A 125 17.57 -3.89 0.42
N GLN A 126 16.49 -3.17 0.15
CA GLN A 126 16.54 -1.86 -0.53
C GLN A 126 16.96 -0.72 0.42
N GLU A 127 16.72 -0.86 1.72
CA GLU A 127 17.12 0.17 2.70
C GLU A 127 18.63 0.17 2.98
N GLU A 128 19.32 -0.93 2.69
CA GLU A 128 20.77 -1.07 2.85
C GLU A 128 21.58 -0.63 1.62
N SER A 129 20.91 -0.22 0.53
CA SER A 129 21.50 0.07 -0.79
C SER A 129 21.78 1.56 -1.04
#